data_AF-A0A3P3QY38-F1
#
_entry.id   AF-A0A3P3QY38-F1
#
_cell.length_a   1.000
_cell.length_b   1.000
_cell.length_c   1.000
_cell.angle_alpha   90.00
_cell.angle_beta   90.00
_cell.angle_gamma   90.00
#
_symmetry.space_group_name_H-M   'P 1'
#
loop_
_entity.id
_entity.type
_entity.pdbx_description
1 polymer ?
#
loop_
_entity_poly.entity_id
_entity_poly.type
_entity_poly.pdbx_seq_one_letter_code
_entity_poly.pdbx_strand_id
1 'polypeptide(L)'
;MNNINFNLPQMYEKFLMEIKGSDGFSIENTGVILYEEEDLPERNLTYEVFEYEPEFFMVGQDGDLAFFIKKDSDDTIYKNDLGALGSSEMEEVSKDIYEFIEYVKRHYNML
;
A
#
# COMPACT_ATOMS: atom_id res chain seq x y z
N MET A 1 -14.26 -6.37 5.33
CA MET A 1 -13.18 -7.32 5.67
C MET A 1 -13.37 -8.77 5.18
N ASN A 2 -14.48 -9.16 4.52
CA ASN A 2 -14.74 -10.58 4.18
C ASN A 2 -13.80 -11.22 3.11
N ASN A 3 -12.80 -10.50 2.60
CA ASN A 3 -11.92 -10.95 1.51
C ASN A 3 -10.42 -10.92 1.84
N ILE A 4 -10.02 -10.54 3.06
CA ILE A 4 -8.62 -10.54 3.51
C ILE A 4 -8.46 -11.73 4.47
N ASN A 5 -7.66 -12.73 4.08
CA ASN A 5 -7.49 -13.99 4.80
C ASN A 5 -6.15 -14.12 5.53
N PHE A 6 -5.51 -12.98 5.84
CA PHE A 6 -4.24 -12.86 6.53
C PHE A 6 -4.32 -11.73 7.56
N ASN A 7 -3.37 -11.67 8.49
CA ASN A 7 -3.32 -10.60 9.48
C ASN A 7 -2.69 -9.34 8.85
N LEU A 8 -3.38 -8.22 8.96
CA LEU A 8 -2.83 -6.92 8.61
C LEU A 8 -1.83 -6.48 9.68
N PRO A 9 -0.77 -5.74 9.30
CA PRO A 9 0.08 -5.07 10.28
C PRO A 9 -0.72 -4.11 11.17
N GLN A 10 -0.33 -4.00 12.43
CA GLN A 10 -1.12 -3.34 13.47
C GLN A 10 -1.30 -1.84 13.19
N MET A 11 -0.25 -1.14 12.75
CA MET A 11 -0.31 0.27 12.44
C MET A 11 -1.10 0.53 11.16
N TYR A 12 -1.02 -0.39 10.19
CA TYR A 12 -1.83 -0.30 8.98
C TYR A 12 -3.32 -0.52 9.27
N GLU A 13 -3.67 -1.49 10.12
CA GLU A 13 -5.06 -1.71 10.55
C GLU A 13 -5.62 -0.47 11.27
N LYS A 14 -4.82 0.14 12.16
CA LYS A 14 -5.18 1.40 12.83
C LYS A 14 -5.42 2.53 11.83
N PHE A 15 -4.56 2.66 10.82
CA PHE A 15 -4.73 3.65 9.76
C PHE A 15 -6.01 3.43 8.95
N LEU A 16 -6.35 2.18 8.59
CA LEU A 16 -7.61 1.87 7.90
C LEU A 16 -8.84 2.30 8.72
N MET A 17 -8.81 2.14 10.05
CA MET A 17 -9.88 2.64 10.91
C MET A 17 -10.01 4.18 10.88
N GLU A 18 -8.89 4.89 10.72
CA GLU A 18 -8.86 6.36 10.67
C GLU A 18 -9.43 6.92 9.37
N ILE A 19 -9.31 6.18 8.26
CA ILE A 19 -9.80 6.59 6.93
C ILE A 19 -11.12 5.92 6.53
N LYS A 20 -11.70 5.09 7.40
CA LYS A 20 -12.87 4.27 7.10
C LYS A 20 -14.03 5.11 6.55
N GLY A 21 -14.55 4.69 5.39
CA GLY A 21 -15.66 5.37 4.70
C GLY A 21 -15.27 6.64 3.94
N SER A 22 -13.98 6.88 3.69
CA SER A 22 -13.49 7.85 2.72
C SER A 22 -13.33 7.21 1.33
N ASP A 23 -13.07 8.03 0.32
CA ASP A 23 -12.68 7.58 -1.03
C ASP A 23 -11.17 7.21 -1.12
N GLY A 24 -10.58 6.75 -0.01
CA GLY A 24 -9.12 6.63 0.18
C GLY A 24 -8.48 7.86 0.84
N PHE A 25 -7.16 7.84 0.95
CA PHE A 25 -6.35 8.89 1.59
C PHE A 25 -5.29 9.40 0.61
N SER A 26 -5.52 10.59 0.08
CA SER A 26 -4.56 11.29 -0.77
C SER A 26 -3.53 12.03 0.08
N ILE A 27 -2.25 11.78 -0.16
CA ILE A 27 -1.19 12.55 0.49
C ILE A 27 -1.01 13.86 -0.28
N GLU A 28 -1.44 14.97 0.35
CA GLU A 28 -1.52 16.29 -0.29
C GLU A 28 -0.24 16.67 -1.04
N ASN A 29 -0.40 17.20 -2.26
CA ASN A 29 0.67 17.65 -3.15
C ASN A 29 1.66 16.56 -3.63
N THR A 30 1.34 15.27 -3.54
CA THR A 30 2.29 14.20 -3.91
C THR A 30 1.84 13.23 -5.01
N GLY A 31 0.54 13.14 -5.32
CA GLY A 31 -0.01 12.18 -6.28
C GLY A 31 -0.24 10.79 -5.69
N VAL A 32 0.35 10.49 -4.53
CA VAL A 32 0.17 9.23 -3.81
C VAL A 32 -1.23 9.14 -3.22
N ILE A 33 -1.90 8.03 -3.48
CA ILE A 33 -3.17 7.63 -2.85
C ILE A 33 -2.99 6.30 -2.11
N LEU A 34 -3.43 6.26 -0.85
CA LEU A 34 -3.61 5.05 -0.06
C LEU A 34 -5.08 4.63 -0.11
N TYR A 35 -5.34 3.35 -0.33
CA TYR A 35 -6.69 2.84 -0.52
C TYR A 35 -7.43 2.65 0.81
N GLU A 36 -8.75 2.88 0.76
CA GLU A 36 -9.66 2.45 1.82
C GLU A 36 -9.93 0.94 1.72
N GLU A 37 -10.40 0.35 2.82
CA GLU A 37 -10.65 -1.09 2.97
C GLU A 37 -11.46 -1.72 1.83
N GLU A 38 -12.47 -1.02 1.29
CA GLU A 38 -13.39 -1.50 0.26
C GLU A 38 -12.70 -1.67 -1.11
N ASP A 39 -11.69 -0.85 -1.42
CA ASP A 39 -10.98 -0.88 -2.70
C ASP A 39 -9.85 -1.93 -2.73
N LEU A 40 -9.29 -2.28 -1.57
CA LEU A 40 -8.10 -3.14 -1.47
C LEU A 40 -8.25 -4.48 -2.23
N PRO A 41 -9.37 -5.23 -2.12
CA PRO A 41 -9.51 -6.49 -2.85
C PRO A 41 -9.54 -6.31 -4.37
N GLU A 42 -10.24 -5.28 -4.87
CA GLU A 42 -10.33 -5.00 -6.31
C GLU A 42 -8.97 -4.59 -6.88
N ARG A 43 -8.23 -3.73 -6.17
CA ARG A 43 -6.90 -3.28 -6.60
C ARG A 43 -5.90 -4.42 -6.67
N ASN A 44 -5.85 -5.27 -5.65
CA ASN A 44 -4.97 -6.44 -5.65
C ASN A 44 -5.33 -7.47 -6.73
N LEU A 45 -6.62 -7.60 -7.07
CA LEU A 45 -7.07 -8.44 -8.19
C LEU A 45 -6.66 -7.84 -9.54
N THR A 46 -6.87 -6.53 -9.74
CA THR A 46 -6.59 -5.83 -11.00
C THR A 46 -5.12 -5.95 -11.42
N TYR A 47 -4.21 -5.89 -10.46
CA TYR A 47 -2.77 -5.98 -10.70
C TYR A 47 -2.20 -7.38 -10.48
N GLU A 48 -3.06 -8.40 -10.31
CA GLU A 48 -2.66 -9.80 -10.15
C GLU A 48 -1.60 -10.00 -9.03
N VAL A 49 -1.66 -9.18 -7.97
CA VAL A 49 -0.64 -9.15 -6.90
C VAL A 49 -0.49 -10.52 -6.25
N PHE A 50 -1.60 -11.25 -6.10
CA PHE A 50 -1.57 -12.60 -5.52
C PHE A 50 -0.89 -13.65 -6.40
N GLU A 51 -0.78 -13.41 -7.71
CA GLU A 51 -0.07 -14.28 -8.64
C GLU A 51 1.43 -13.97 -8.64
N TYR A 52 1.79 -12.70 -8.80
CA TYR A 52 3.18 -12.30 -8.96
C TYR A 52 3.93 -12.11 -7.63
N GLU A 53 3.24 -11.67 -6.58
CA GLU A 53 3.82 -11.31 -5.29
C GLU A 53 2.98 -11.89 -4.12
N PRO A 54 2.91 -13.23 -3.99
CA PRO A 54 1.96 -13.91 -3.11
C PRO A 54 2.13 -13.60 -1.61
N GLU A 55 3.29 -13.09 -1.18
CA GLU A 55 3.53 -12.67 0.20
C GLU A 55 3.11 -11.22 0.47
N PHE A 56 2.83 -10.43 -0.56
CA PHE A 56 2.56 -9.00 -0.45
C PHE A 56 1.10 -8.66 -0.74
N PHE A 57 0.72 -7.48 -0.31
CA PHE A 57 -0.60 -6.91 -0.51
C PHE A 57 -0.48 -5.42 -0.78
N MET A 58 -1.02 -4.99 -1.92
CA MET A 58 -1.00 -3.60 -2.36
C MET A 58 -1.94 -2.76 -1.51
N VAL A 59 -1.46 -1.59 -1.08
CA VAL A 59 -2.18 -0.67 -0.17
C VAL A 59 -2.31 0.75 -0.72
N GLY A 60 -1.64 1.07 -1.81
CA GLY A 60 -1.72 2.37 -2.47
C GLY A 60 -0.82 2.45 -3.71
N GLN A 61 -0.84 3.59 -4.40
CA GLN A 61 -0.02 3.83 -5.59
C GLN A 61 0.28 5.32 -5.83
N ASP A 62 1.29 5.57 -6.66
CA ASP A 62 1.58 6.80 -7.39
C ASP A 62 1.87 6.44 -8.85
N GLY A 63 0.90 6.65 -9.74
CA GLY A 63 0.99 6.15 -11.11
C GLY A 63 1.23 4.64 -11.14
N ASP A 64 2.29 4.21 -11.82
CA ASP A 64 2.68 2.80 -11.93
C ASP A 64 3.53 2.30 -10.74
N LEU A 65 3.93 3.19 -9.82
CA LEU A 65 4.60 2.79 -8.58
C LEU A 65 3.55 2.40 -7.52
N ALA A 66 3.63 1.18 -7.01
CA ALA A 66 2.73 0.68 -5.99
C ALA A 66 3.42 0.55 -4.63
N PHE A 67 2.62 0.65 -3.57
CA PHE A 67 3.05 0.47 -2.19
C PHE A 67 2.39 -0.76 -1.58
N PHE A 68 3.14 -1.50 -0.77
CA PHE A 68 2.75 -2.82 -0.29
C PHE A 68 3.03 -3.00 1.20
N ILE A 69 2.27 -3.89 1.82
CA ILE A 69 2.58 -4.54 3.10
C ILE A 69 2.89 -6.01 2.85
N LYS A 70 3.66 -6.64 3.75
CA LYS A 70 3.84 -8.09 3.76
C LYS A 70 2.78 -8.75 4.64
N LYS A 71 2.17 -9.82 4.16
CA LYS A 71 1.13 -10.58 4.88
C LYS A 71 1.71 -11.23 6.12
N ASP A 72 0.96 -11.24 7.23
CA ASP A 72 1.34 -11.88 8.48
C ASP A 72 2.74 -11.45 8.99
N SER A 73 3.10 -10.18 8.74
CA SER A 73 4.42 -9.61 9.03
C SER A 73 4.30 -8.32 9.87
N ASP A 74 5.43 -7.64 10.06
CA ASP A 74 5.50 -6.32 10.69
C ASP A 74 4.92 -5.19 9.82
N ASP A 75 5.00 -3.96 10.33
CA ASP A 75 4.40 -2.76 9.74
C ASP A 75 5.16 -2.17 8.54
N THR A 76 6.25 -2.82 8.10
CA THR A 76 7.10 -2.28 7.03
C THR A 76 6.31 -2.02 5.74
N ILE A 77 6.51 -0.84 5.16
CA ILE A 77 5.96 -0.48 3.84
C ILE A 77 7.02 -0.71 2.78
N TYR A 78 6.62 -1.37 1.70
CA TYR A 78 7.44 -1.67 0.54
C TYR A 78 6.92 -0.91 -0.68
N LYS A 79 7.76 -0.80 -1.72
CA LYS A 79 7.34 -0.34 -3.04
C LYS A 79 7.89 -1.24 -4.15
N ASN A 80 7.17 -1.27 -5.26
CA ASN A 80 7.64 -1.84 -6.51
C ASN A 80 6.87 -1.22 -7.68
N ASP A 81 7.47 -1.27 -8.86
CA ASP A 81 6.79 -0.92 -10.11
C ASP A 81 5.78 -2.01 -10.47
N LEU A 82 4.55 -1.62 -10.81
CA LEU A 82 3.47 -2.54 -11.16
C LEU A 82 3.79 -3.39 -12.40
N GLY A 83 4.59 -2.85 -13.34
CA GLY A 83 5.08 -3.60 -14.51
C GLY A 83 6.25 -4.54 -14.20
N ALA A 84 6.78 -4.53 -12.98
CA ALA A 84 7.92 -5.33 -12.55
C ALA A 84 7.61 -6.41 -11.50
N LEU A 85 6.34 -6.57 -11.11
CA LEU A 85 5.91 -7.60 -10.15
C LEU A 85 6.36 -9.00 -10.61
N GLY A 86 6.88 -9.80 -9.68
CA GLY A 86 7.43 -11.13 -9.95
C GLY A 86 8.79 -11.14 -10.66
N SER A 87 9.33 -9.95 -11.01
CA SER A 87 10.63 -9.81 -11.71
C SER A 87 11.65 -8.98 -10.94
N SER A 88 11.21 -8.03 -10.12
CA SER A 88 12.05 -7.17 -9.28
C SER A 88 11.72 -7.35 -7.80
N GLU A 89 12.73 -7.28 -6.94
CA GLU A 89 12.54 -7.34 -5.49
C GLU A 89 11.78 -6.11 -4.96
N MET A 90 10.96 -6.34 -3.93
CA MET A 90 10.28 -5.28 -3.17
C MET A 90 11.31 -4.43 -2.40
N GLU A 91 11.25 -3.10 -2.53
CA GLU A 91 12.12 -2.17 -1.82
C GLU A 91 11.44 -1.66 -0.54
N GLU A 92 12.09 -1.80 0.63
CA GLU A 92 11.63 -1.17 1.87
C GLU A 92 11.65 0.36 1.78
N VAL A 93 10.56 1.01 2.19
CA VAL A 93 10.42 2.47 2.17
C VAL A 93 10.38 3.06 3.58
N SER A 94 9.64 2.42 4.49
CA SER A 94 9.47 2.89 5.88
C SER A 94 9.13 1.74 6.81
N LYS A 95 9.19 1.98 8.13
CA LYS A 95 8.88 0.96 9.15
C LYS A 95 7.41 0.85 9.50
N ASP A 96 6.62 1.87 9.18
CA ASP A 96 5.17 1.83 9.28
C ASP A 96 4.50 2.82 8.31
N ILE A 97 3.17 2.77 8.25
CA ILE A 97 2.33 3.61 7.40
C ILE A 97 2.40 5.10 7.75
N TYR A 98 2.64 5.45 9.01
CA TYR A 98 2.73 6.85 9.44
C TYR A 98 4.08 7.45 9.06
N GLU A 99 5.17 6.70 9.25
CA GLU A 99 6.49 7.07 8.73
C GLU A 99 6.47 7.16 7.20
N PHE A 100 5.75 6.27 6.51
CA PHE A 100 5.54 6.33 5.07
C PHE A 100 4.90 7.66 4.64
N ILE A 101 3.80 8.06 5.28
CA ILE A 101 3.10 9.31 4.96
C ILE A 101 4.05 10.51 5.10
N GLU A 102 4.84 10.54 6.18
CA GLU A 102 5.83 11.59 6.40
C GLU A 102 7.01 11.52 5.42
N TYR A 103 7.41 10.32 5.01
CA TYR A 103 8.40 10.11 3.95
C TYR A 103 7.90 10.67 2.61
N VAL A 104 6.66 10.36 2.23
CA VAL A 104 6.06 10.84 0.98
C VAL A 104 5.99 12.36 0.96
N LYS A 105 5.48 13.00 2.01
CA LYS A 105 5.43 14.47 2.12
C LYS A 105 6.78 15.17 1.96
N ARG A 106 7.89 14.48 2.26
CA ARG A 106 9.25 15.03 2.14
C ARG A 106 9.89 14.80 0.77
N HIS A 107 9.54 13.72 0.09
CA HIS A 107 10.28 13.25 -1.09
C HIS A 107 9.46 13.29 -2.39
N TYR A 108 8.14 13.36 -2.29
CA TYR A 108 7.24 13.46 -3.43
C TYR A 108 6.69 14.87 -3.47
N ASN A 109 6.79 15.52 -4.63
CA ASN A 109 6.19 16.83 -4.89
C ASN A 109 5.60 16.81 -6.29
N MET A 110 4.31 17.13 -6.40
CA MET A 110 3.73 17.57 -7.65
C MET A 110 4.15 19.02 -7.88
N LEU A 111 4.90 19.26 -8.97
CA LEU A 111 5.31 20.59 -9.43
C LEU A 111 4.12 21.48 -9.79
#